data_AF-A0A2N6FBJ6-F1
#
_entry.id   AF-A0A2N6FBJ6-F1
#
_cell.length_a   1.000
_cell.length_b   1.000
_cell.length_c   1.000
_cell.angle_alpha   90.00
_cell.angle_beta   90.00
_cell.angle_gamma   90.00
#
_symmetry.space_group_name_H-M   'P 1'
#
loop_
_entity.id
_entity.type
_entity.pdbx_description
1 polymer ?
#
loop_
_entity_poly.entity_id
_entity_poly.type
_entity_poly.pdbx_seq_one_letter_code
_entity_poly.pdbx_strand_id
1 'polypeptide(L)' 'MDISRRWFCTCTGKKVELEFVPGRDEGDTGEPACRYCGATPSSDPKKTIMFKDEEDWEN' A
#
# COMPACT_ATOMS: atom_id res chain seq x y z
N MET A 1 -9.12 7.63 -17.28
CA MET A 1 -7.80 7.07 -16.93
C MET A 1 -7.75 7.02 -15.42
N ASP A 2 -8.12 5.87 -14.86
CA ASP A 2 -7.93 5.62 -13.43
C ASP A 2 -6.64 4.79 -13.28
N ILE A 3 -5.72 5.24 -12.44
CA ILE A 3 -4.48 4.52 -12.15
C ILE A 3 -4.64 3.96 -10.76
N SER A 4 -4.85 2.65 -10.67
CA SER A 4 -4.96 1.96 -9.39
C SER A 4 -3.57 1.57 -8.89
N ARG A 5 -3.12 2.20 -7.80
CA ARG A 5 -1.84 1.90 -7.16
C ARG A 5 -1.99 0.85 -6.07
N ARG A 6 -1.35 -0.31 -6.26
CA ARG A 6 -1.23 -1.36 -5.23
C ARG A 6 0.12 -1.28 -4.51
N TRP A 7 0.11 -1.54 -3.21
CA TRP A 7 1.30 -1.49 -2.35
C TRP A 7 1.63 -2.87 -1.78
N PHE A 8 2.92 -3.19 -1.70
CA PHE A 8 3.42 -4.48 -1.22
C PHE A 8 4.60 -4.30 -0.27
N CYS A 9 4.69 -5.11 0.78
CA CYS A 9 5.81 -5.17 1.72
C CYS A 9 6.56 -6.50 1.57
N THR A 10 7.87 -6.48 1.80
CA THR A 10 8.75 -7.66 1.75
C THR A 10 9.42 -8.00 3.08
N CYS A 11 8.94 -7.41 4.19
CA CYS A 11 9.55 -7.58 5.51
C CYS A 11 9.60 -9.03 6.01
N THR A 12 8.70 -9.90 5.53
CA THR A 12 8.63 -11.33 5.87
C THR A 12 9.41 -12.22 4.89
N GLY A 13 10.11 -11.64 3.91
CA GLY A 13 10.76 -12.36 2.81
C GLY A 13 9.80 -12.74 1.68
N LYS A 14 8.51 -12.41 1.79
CA LYS A 14 7.49 -12.59 0.73
C LYS A 14 6.81 -11.26 0.44
N LYS A 15 6.30 -11.07 -0.78
CA LYS A 15 5.45 -9.92 -1.11
C LYS A 15 4.09 -10.09 -0.43
N VAL A 16 3.77 -9.18 0.47
CA VAL A 16 2.49 -9.08 1.17
C VAL A 16 1.84 -7.77 0.76
N GLU A 17 0.61 -7.81 0.24
CA GLU A 17 -0.14 -6.60 -0.09
C GLU A 17 -0.45 -5.80 1.19
N LEU A 18 -0.24 -4.48 1.14
CA LEU A 18 -0.59 -3.60 2.26
C LEU A 18 -2.09 -3.37 2.25
N GLU A 19 -2.66 -3.26 3.45
CA GLU A 19 -4.08 -3.05 3.63
C GLU A 19 -4.29 -1.56 3.92
N PHE A 20 -5.21 -0.92 3.18
CA PHE A 20 -5.68 0.42 3.50
C PHE A 20 -6.59 0.31 4.71
N VAL A 21 -6.17 0.86 5.85
CA VAL A 21 -7.02 0.94 7.01
C VAL A 21 -8.00 2.09 6.74
N PRO A 22 -9.32 1.83 6.68
CA PRO A 22 -10.28 2.92 6.53
C PRO A 22 -10.08 3.88 7.70
N GLY A 23 -9.80 5.15 7.39
CA GLY A 23 -9.68 6.20 8.39
C GLY A 23 -10.98 6.34 9.17
N ARG A 24 -10.90 7.01 10.33
CA ARG A 24 -12.03 7.23 11.22
C ARG A 24 -13.07 8.21 10.65
N ASP A 25 -12.68 8.95 9.61
CA ASP A 25 -13.45 10.00 8.96
C ASP A 25 -13.79 9.61 7.52
N GLU A 26 -15.04 9.88 7.11
CA GLU A 26 -15.52 9.66 5.74
C GLU A 26 -14.72 10.55 4.75
N GLY A 27 -13.69 9.97 4.13
CA GLY A 27 -12.87 10.63 3.12
C GLY A 27 -11.36 10.53 3.35
N ASP A 28 -10.91 10.11 4.54
CA ASP A 28 -9.49 9.88 4.81
C ASP A 28 -9.14 8.41 4.59
N THR A 29 -8.81 8.07 3.34
CA THR A 29 -8.11 6.82 3.06
C THR A 29 -6.66 7.03 3.45
N GLY A 30 -6.34 6.79 4.72
CA GLY A 30 -4.98 6.91 5.25
C GLY A 30 -3.96 6.07 4.46
N GLU A 31 -2.69 6.19 4.82
CA GLU A 31 -1.66 5.40 4.16
C GLU A 31 -1.85 3.89 4.38
N PRO A 32 -1.62 3.06 3.35
CA PRO A 32 -1.67 1.62 3.50
C PRO A 32 -0.52 1.17 4.41
N ALA A 33 -0.75 0.14 5.22
CA ALA A 33 0.22 -0.34 6.19
C ALA A 33 0.44 -1.85 6.09
N CYS A 34 1.67 -2.29 6.34
CA CYS A 34 1.96 -3.72 6.41
C CYS A 34 1.42 -4.30 7.72
N ARG A 35 0.52 -5.28 7.62
CA ARG A 35 -0.01 -6.02 8.80
C ARG A 35 1.03 -6.75 9.67
N TYR A 36 2.25 -6.94 9.16
CA TYR A 36 3.30 -7.70 9.85
C TYR A 36 4.31 -6.81 10.57
N CYS A 37 4.85 -5.80 9.88
CA CYS A 37 5.87 -4.91 10.44
C CYS A 37 5.38 -3.48 10.70
N GLY A 38 4.17 -3.13 10.28
CA GLY A 38 3.61 -1.79 10.39
C GLY A 38 4.22 -0.76 9.43
N ALA A 39 5.11 -1.16 8.51
CA ALA A 39 5.72 -0.23 7.56
C ALA A 39 4.67 0.37 6.62
N THR A 40 4.77 1.67 6.38
CA THR A 40 3.94 2.45 5.43
C THR A 40 4.83 3.08 4.36
N PRO A 41 4.29 3.55 3.22
CA PRO A 41 5.06 4.24 2.20
C PRO A 41 5.88 5.42 2.73
N SER A 42 5.32 6.22 3.66
CA SER A 42 6.04 7.31 4.31
C SER A 42 6.95 6.88 5.46
N SER A 43 6.79 5.67 5.99
CA SER A 43 7.52 5.19 7.18
C SER A 43 8.06 3.77 6.98
N ASP A 44 9.02 3.65 6.07
CA ASP A 44 9.72 2.40 5.75
C ASP A 44 11.24 2.61 5.67
N PRO A 45 11.94 2.74 6.81
CA PRO A 45 13.38 2.99 6.84
C PRO A 45 14.20 1.86 6.20
N LYS A 46 13.63 0.65 6.10
CA LYS A 46 14.27 -0.54 5.53
C LYS A 46 14.02 -0.69 4.03
N LYS A 47 13.25 0.20 3.40
CA LYS A 47 12.91 0.14 1.97
C LYS A 47 12.36 -1.22 1.55
N THR A 48 11.50 -1.79 2.38
CA THR A 48 10.78 -3.05 2.16
C THR A 48 9.47 -2.88 1.37
N ILE A 49 8.98 -1.64 1.22
CA ILE A 49 7.75 -1.29 0.52
C ILE A 49 8.01 -1.08 -0.96
N MET A 50 7.14 -1.63 -1.80
CA MET A 50 7.10 -1.47 -3.25
C MET A 50 5.68 -1.15 -3.69
N PHE A 51 5.52 -0.40 -4.77
CA PHE A 51 4.21 -0.17 -5.39
C PHE A 51 4.18 -0.73 -6.82
N LYS A 52 2.98 -1.04 -7.29
CA LYS A 52 2.70 -1.36 -8.67
C LYS A 52 1.49 -0.54 -9.09
N ASP A 53 1.69 0.32 -10.08
CA ASP A 53 0.60 1.03 -10.75
C ASP A 53 0.00 0.08 -11.79
N GLU A 54 -1.30 -0.13 -11.71
CA GLU A 54 -2.07 -0.83 -12.75
C GLU A 54 -2.92 0.23 -13.44
N GLU A 55 -2.60 0.50 -14.70
CA GLU A 55 -3.43 1.35 -15.56
C GLU A 55 -4.68 0.55 -15.92
N ASP A 56 -5.83 0.98 -15.41
CA ASP A 56 -7.10 0.42 -15.81
C ASP A 56 -7.48 1.02 -17.17
N TRP A 57 -7.28 0.23 -18.22
CA TRP A 57 -7.62 0.58 -19.61
C TRP A 57 -9.08 0.20 -19.96
N GLU A 58 -10.02 0.22 -19.01
CA GLU A 58 -11.44 -0.04 -19.32
C GLU A 58 -12.20 1.24 -19.75
N ASN A 59 -12.11 1.47 -21.08
CA ASN A 59 -13.14 1.89 -22.05
C ASN A 59 -14.19 2.95 -21.69
#